data_AF-A0AA39R6J7-F1
#
_entry.id   AF-A0AA39R6J7-F1
#
_cell.length_a   1.000
_cell.length_b   1.000
_cell.length_c   1.000
_cell.angle_alpha   90.00
_cell.angle_beta   90.00
_cell.angle_gamma   90.00
#
_symmetry.space_group_name_H-M   'P 1'
#
loop_
_entity.id
_entity.type
_entity.pdbx_description
1 polymer ?
#
loop_
_entity_poly.entity_id
_entity_poly.type
_entity_poly.pdbx_seq_one_letter_code
_entity_poly.pdbx_strand_id
1 'polypeptide(L)'
;MSKLIKYTEPLPLCKGPKLHRFCKLKAGLVTFNRLLSEIDSEEHAHVFEATIGSATYAIKIFKYYDIEEARDGLVGEKEESISDDLLQAYMDPFFNECRAYGRLEEANLNGKVAVRCHGYMTFPAEYEEELERKFDVSDWGRPGDEYDKVVSQRQPLRAIIKDLVREDIPLTGKVADKILRDMKKMRKCGIYVGEVYPRNYMAGLLVDMSVAKTEP
;
A
#
# COMPACT_ATOMS: atom_id res chain seq x y z
N MET A 1 3.62 -0.41 24.06
CA MET A 1 4.39 0.83 23.78
C MET A 1 4.98 0.73 22.38
N SER A 2 4.26 1.18 21.35
CA SER A 2 4.82 1.24 20.00
C SER A 2 5.90 2.32 19.97
N LYS A 3 7.15 1.93 19.69
CA LYS A 3 8.20 2.90 19.39
C LYS A 3 7.75 3.66 18.15
N LEU A 4 7.79 4.99 18.18
CA LEU A 4 7.58 5.83 17.00
C LEU A 4 8.61 5.41 15.93
N ILE A 5 8.24 4.53 15.01
CA ILE A 5 9.13 4.07 13.95
C ILE A 5 9.37 5.27 13.04
N LYS A 6 10.54 5.88 13.15
CA LYS A 6 11.00 6.85 12.15
C LYS A 6 11.33 6.05 10.90
N TYR A 7 10.40 5.99 9.95
CA TYR A 7 10.56 5.33 8.66
C TYR A 7 11.64 6.04 7.81
N THR A 8 12.90 5.73 8.08
CA THR A 8 14.06 6.17 7.30
C THR A 8 14.67 5.04 6.47
N GLU A 9 14.41 3.79 6.86
CA GLU A 9 14.97 2.60 6.25
C GLU A 9 14.01 1.99 5.20
N PRO A 10 14.52 1.20 4.24
CA PRO A 10 13.67 0.40 3.35
C PRO A 10 12.71 -0.53 4.13
N LEU A 11 11.47 -0.68 3.65
CA LEU A 11 10.39 -1.40 4.33
C LEU A 11 9.93 -2.64 3.57
N PRO A 12 9.37 -3.66 4.25
CA PRO A 12 9.12 -3.77 5.70
C PRO A 12 10.37 -4.14 6.51
N LEU A 13 10.39 -3.94 7.83
CA LEU A 13 11.53 -4.27 8.70
C LEU A 13 11.61 -5.77 9.09
N CYS A 14 11.22 -6.67 8.19
CA CYS A 14 11.32 -8.12 8.36
C CYS A 14 12.28 -8.74 7.33
N LYS A 15 12.52 -10.05 7.35
CA LYS A 15 13.30 -10.70 6.28
C LYS A 15 12.60 -10.57 4.92
N GLY A 16 13.39 -10.38 3.86
CA GLY A 16 12.94 -10.41 2.47
C GLY A 16 12.96 -9.07 1.76
N PRO A 17 12.31 -8.97 0.59
CA PRO A 17 12.39 -7.80 -0.29
C PRO A 17 11.97 -6.52 0.40
N LYS A 18 12.54 -5.40 -0.04
CA LYS A 18 12.35 -4.09 0.58
C LYS A 18 12.00 -3.05 -0.48
N LEU A 19 11.03 -2.20 -0.16
CA LEU A 19 10.73 -1.00 -0.91
C LEU A 19 11.47 0.18 -0.29
N HIS A 20 12.16 0.93 -1.14
CA HIS A 20 12.86 2.14 -0.73
C HIS A 20 11.86 3.29 -0.46
N ARG A 21 12.32 4.29 0.28
CA ARG A 21 11.55 5.52 0.52
C ARG A 21 11.60 6.40 -0.74
N PHE A 22 10.44 6.90 -1.19
CA PHE A 22 10.35 7.78 -2.36
C PHE A 22 11.11 9.10 -2.14
N CYS A 23 10.68 9.90 -1.17
CA CYS A 23 11.45 11.07 -0.70
C CYS A 23 11.02 11.50 0.71
N LYS A 24 11.71 12.50 1.27
CA LYS A 24 11.31 13.15 2.51
C LYS A 24 10.23 14.20 2.23
N LEU A 25 9.09 14.07 2.89
CA LEU A 25 8.02 15.06 2.82
C LEU A 25 8.56 16.44 3.26
N LYS A 26 8.27 17.47 2.46
CA LYS A 26 8.52 18.87 2.78
C LYS A 26 7.17 19.60 2.81
N ALA A 27 7.06 20.66 3.61
CA ALA A 27 5.84 21.47 3.63
C ALA A 27 5.51 21.98 2.22
N GLY A 28 4.22 21.90 1.83
CA GLY A 28 3.75 22.31 0.50
C GLY A 28 4.19 21.41 -0.67
N LEU A 29 4.84 20.27 -0.39
CA LEU A 29 5.34 19.38 -1.45
C LEU A 29 4.24 18.61 -2.18
N VAL A 30 3.13 18.32 -1.48
CA VAL A 30 2.06 17.45 -1.97
C VAL A 30 0.76 18.23 -2.02
N THR A 31 0.08 18.14 -3.16
CA THR A 31 -1.29 18.63 -3.34
C THR A 31 -2.18 17.47 -3.73
N PHE A 32 -3.15 17.13 -2.88
CA PHE A 32 -4.17 16.15 -3.23
C PHE A 32 -5.22 16.79 -4.14
N ASN A 33 -5.40 16.20 -5.32
CA ASN A 33 -6.23 16.76 -6.40
C ASN A 33 -7.60 16.08 -6.46
N ARG A 34 -7.64 14.75 -6.31
CA ARG A 34 -8.86 13.95 -6.46
C ARG A 34 -8.76 12.63 -5.73
N LEU A 35 -9.86 12.16 -5.13
CA LEU A 35 -10.00 10.79 -4.66
C LEU A 35 -10.35 9.88 -5.85
N LEU A 36 -9.62 8.77 -6.00
CA LEU A 36 -9.77 7.78 -7.08
C LEU A 36 -10.46 6.50 -6.63
N SER A 37 -10.34 6.12 -5.35
CA SER A 37 -11.07 4.99 -4.76
C SER A 37 -12.48 5.40 -4.34
N GLU A 38 -13.36 4.43 -4.14
CA GLU A 38 -14.66 4.66 -3.50
C GLU A 38 -14.44 4.98 -2.00
N ILE A 39 -15.31 5.81 -1.41
CA ILE A 39 -15.18 6.25 -0.01
C ILE A 39 -15.56 5.13 0.96
N ASP A 40 -16.65 4.41 0.64
CA ASP A 40 -17.23 3.37 1.50
C ASP A 40 -16.70 1.95 1.20
N SER A 41 -15.59 1.84 0.47
CA SER A 41 -15.01 0.52 0.24
C SER A 41 -14.39 0.01 1.55
N GLU A 42 -14.67 -1.23 1.94
CA GLU A 42 -13.96 -1.97 3.01
C GLU A 42 -12.48 -2.23 2.65
N GLU A 43 -11.92 -1.46 1.70
CA GLU A 43 -10.58 -1.63 1.20
C GLU A 43 -9.54 -1.14 2.22
N HIS A 44 -8.37 -1.75 2.15
CA HIS A 44 -7.24 -1.50 3.04
C HIS A 44 -6.62 -0.08 2.90
N ALA A 45 -7.12 0.75 1.98
CA ALA A 45 -6.52 2.03 1.62
C ALA A 45 -7.48 2.91 0.80
N HIS A 46 -7.19 4.21 0.78
CA HIS A 46 -7.75 5.16 -0.18
C HIS A 46 -6.69 5.57 -1.20
N VAL A 47 -7.08 5.71 -2.47
CA VAL A 47 -6.17 6.08 -3.56
C VAL A 47 -6.49 7.50 -4.02
N PHE A 48 -5.48 8.37 -4.05
CA PHE A 48 -5.62 9.75 -4.47
C PHE A 48 -4.77 10.04 -5.70
N GLU A 49 -5.31 10.84 -6.61
CA GLU A 49 -4.51 11.60 -7.55
C GLU A 49 -3.90 12.80 -6.82
N ALA A 50 -2.58 12.93 -6.84
CA ALA A 50 -1.89 14.02 -6.16
C ALA A 50 -0.64 14.46 -6.93
N THR A 51 -0.33 15.74 -6.82
CA THR A 51 0.86 16.34 -7.40
C THR A 51 1.95 16.43 -6.34
N ILE A 52 3.13 15.89 -6.66
CA ILE A 52 4.35 16.01 -5.84
C ILE A 52 5.39 16.76 -6.67
N GLY A 53 5.72 17.99 -6.27
CA GLY A 53 6.55 18.88 -7.10
C GLY A 53 5.87 19.18 -8.45
N SER A 54 6.48 18.76 -9.56
CA SER A 54 5.95 18.97 -10.92
C SER A 54 5.28 17.75 -11.53
N ALA A 55 5.24 16.62 -10.84
CA ALA A 55 4.72 15.36 -11.36
C ALA A 55 3.45 14.94 -10.63
N THR A 56 2.56 14.25 -11.33
CA THR A 56 1.29 13.74 -10.78
C THR A 56 1.35 12.23 -10.64
N TYR A 57 0.90 11.74 -9.49
CA TYR A 57 0.98 10.35 -9.07
C TYR A 57 -0.38 9.83 -8.61
N ALA A 58 -0.49 8.51 -8.57
CA ALA A 58 -1.46 7.83 -7.70
C ALA A 58 -0.79 7.56 -6.35
N ILE A 59 -1.35 8.12 -5.27
CA ILE A 59 -0.91 7.93 -3.90
C ILE A 59 -1.93 7.05 -3.20
N LYS A 60 -1.54 5.81 -2.89
CA LYS A 60 -2.36 4.90 -2.09
C LYS A 60 -1.99 5.07 -0.63
N ILE A 61 -2.90 5.61 0.19
CA ILE A 61 -2.74 5.81 1.63
C ILE A 61 -3.50 4.69 2.35
N PHE A 62 -2.79 3.91 3.15
CA PHE A 62 -3.32 2.73 3.81
C PHE A 62 -3.97 3.08 5.13
N LYS A 63 -5.08 2.40 5.44
CA LYS A 63 -5.64 2.34 6.79
C LYS A 63 -4.62 1.70 7.74
N TYR A 64 -4.76 1.97 9.03
CA TYR A 64 -4.00 1.27 10.06
C TYR A 64 -4.43 -0.19 10.10
N TYR A 65 -3.47 -1.07 10.33
CA TYR A 65 -3.70 -2.50 10.35
C TYR A 65 -4.31 -2.90 11.69
N ASP A 66 -5.51 -3.49 11.65
CA ASP A 66 -6.15 -4.06 12.82
C ASP A 66 -5.54 -5.42 13.14
N ILE A 67 -4.73 -5.46 14.21
CA ILE A 67 -4.05 -6.68 14.64
C ILE A 67 -5.02 -7.67 15.30
N GLU A 68 -6.06 -7.17 15.96
CA GLU A 68 -7.05 -7.98 16.68
C GLU A 68 -7.96 -8.69 15.67
N GLU A 69 -8.48 -7.95 14.69
CA GLU A 69 -9.26 -8.53 13.58
C GLU A 69 -8.43 -9.58 12.83
N ALA A 70 -7.15 -9.30 12.58
CA ALA A 70 -6.26 -10.25 11.94
C ALA A 70 -6.03 -11.52 12.76
N ARG A 71 -6.01 -11.41 14.10
CA ARG A 71 -5.89 -12.57 15.01
C ARG A 71 -7.15 -13.41 14.98
N ASP A 72 -8.32 -12.79 15.05
CA ASP A 72 -9.62 -13.48 14.99
C ASP A 72 -9.79 -14.27 13.68
N GLY A 73 -9.16 -13.80 12.59
CA GLY A 73 -9.12 -14.51 11.30
C GLY A 73 -8.17 -15.72 11.24
N LEU A 74 -7.28 -15.92 12.22
CA LEU A 74 -6.39 -17.07 12.28
C LEU A 74 -7.12 -18.27 12.89
N VAL A 75 -7.18 -19.37 12.15
CA VAL A 75 -7.77 -20.62 12.65
C VAL A 75 -6.67 -21.61 13.03
N GLY A 76 -6.65 -22.05 14.29
CA GLY A 76 -5.90 -23.22 14.78
C GLY A 76 -4.79 -22.95 15.80
N GLU A 77 -4.16 -24.02 16.29
CA GLU A 77 -3.22 -24.07 17.44
C GLU A 77 -1.95 -23.20 17.33
N LYS A 78 -1.77 -22.42 16.26
CA LYS A 78 -0.61 -21.54 16.05
C LYS A 78 -0.85 -20.08 16.45
N GLU A 79 -2.09 -19.72 16.81
CA GLU A 79 -2.52 -18.37 17.16
C GLU A 79 -1.66 -17.73 18.27
N GLU A 80 -1.37 -18.49 19.35
CA GLU A 80 -0.60 -18.02 20.50
C GLU A 80 0.92 -17.94 20.23
N SER A 81 1.40 -18.59 19.16
CA SER A 81 2.85 -18.71 18.89
C SER A 81 3.42 -17.57 18.01
N ILE A 82 2.55 -16.78 17.40
CA ILE A 82 2.92 -15.70 16.47
C ILE A 82 2.81 -14.36 17.21
N SER A 83 3.91 -13.61 17.29
CA SER A 83 3.89 -12.26 17.86
C SER A 83 3.14 -11.29 16.95
N ASP A 84 2.55 -10.24 17.54
CA ASP A 84 1.89 -9.16 16.79
C ASP A 84 2.83 -8.52 15.77
N ASP A 85 4.09 -8.29 16.15
CA ASP A 85 5.11 -7.75 15.27
C ASP A 85 5.31 -8.62 14.02
N LEU A 86 5.31 -9.95 14.19
CA LEU A 86 5.48 -10.88 13.08
C LEU A 86 4.21 -10.95 12.22
N LEU A 87 3.05 -10.97 12.86
CA LEU A 87 1.76 -10.98 12.18
C LEU A 87 1.60 -9.72 11.34
N GLN A 88 1.75 -8.54 11.94
CA GLN A 88 1.74 -7.25 11.24
C GLN A 88 2.78 -7.24 10.13
N ALA A 89 4.03 -7.64 10.40
CA ALA A 89 5.06 -7.65 9.38
C ALA A 89 4.60 -8.41 8.13
N TYR A 90 3.99 -9.59 8.24
CA TYR A 90 3.64 -10.44 7.10
C TYR A 90 2.21 -10.32 6.56
N MET A 91 1.31 -9.69 7.31
CA MET A 91 -0.11 -9.61 6.94
C MET A 91 -0.58 -8.19 6.67
N ASP A 92 0.09 -7.18 7.22
CA ASP A 92 -0.27 -5.77 6.99
C ASP A 92 -0.29 -5.44 5.48
N PRO A 93 -1.42 -4.95 4.95
CA PRO A 93 -1.59 -4.60 3.55
C PRO A 93 -0.50 -3.68 2.99
N PHE A 94 -0.05 -2.70 3.77
CA PHE A 94 1.02 -1.80 3.39
C PHE A 94 2.35 -2.54 3.24
N PHE A 95 2.65 -3.47 4.15
CA PHE A 95 3.89 -4.25 4.11
C PHE A 95 3.88 -5.35 3.04
N ASN A 96 2.71 -5.95 2.75
CA ASN A 96 2.55 -6.86 1.61
C ASN A 96 2.92 -6.15 0.30
N GLU A 97 2.36 -4.97 0.09
CA GLU A 97 2.57 -4.21 -1.14
C GLU A 97 4.01 -3.67 -1.23
N CYS A 98 4.61 -3.23 -0.11
CA CYS A 98 6.03 -2.92 -0.03
C CYS A 98 6.91 -4.10 -0.46
N ARG A 99 6.67 -5.32 0.05
CA ARG A 99 7.45 -6.51 -0.34
C ARG A 99 7.31 -6.82 -1.82
N ALA A 100 6.08 -6.81 -2.33
CA ALA A 100 5.81 -7.16 -3.71
C ALA A 100 6.57 -6.21 -4.66
N TYR A 101 6.50 -4.89 -4.42
CA TYR A 101 7.26 -3.94 -5.21
C TYR A 101 8.78 -4.05 -5.01
N GLY A 102 9.25 -4.30 -3.79
CA GLY A 102 10.68 -4.58 -3.55
C GLY A 102 11.18 -5.75 -4.39
N ARG A 103 10.41 -6.84 -4.48
CA ARG A 103 10.76 -8.00 -5.32
C ARG A 103 10.69 -7.70 -6.81
N LEU A 104 9.74 -6.86 -7.23
CA LEU A 104 9.68 -6.39 -8.63
C LEU A 104 10.87 -5.49 -8.98
N GLU A 105 11.40 -4.71 -8.05
CA GLU A 105 12.64 -3.94 -8.25
C GLU A 105 13.85 -4.87 -8.40
N GLU A 106 14.04 -5.81 -7.47
CA GLU A 106 15.11 -6.83 -7.52
C GLU A 106 15.09 -7.61 -8.84
N ALA A 107 13.90 -7.95 -9.35
CA ALA A 107 13.71 -8.70 -10.59
C ALA A 107 13.72 -7.82 -11.86
N ASN A 108 13.88 -6.50 -11.75
CA ASN A 108 13.75 -5.54 -12.86
C ASN A 108 12.42 -5.68 -13.62
N LEU A 109 11.31 -5.85 -12.89
CA LEU A 109 9.95 -5.99 -13.40
C LEU A 109 9.02 -4.83 -12.98
N ASN A 110 9.48 -3.94 -12.10
CA ASN A 110 8.74 -2.73 -11.70
C ASN A 110 8.40 -1.87 -12.95
N GLY A 111 7.11 -1.53 -13.12
CA GLY A 111 6.60 -0.83 -14.31
C GLY A 111 6.46 -1.68 -15.58
N LYS A 112 6.76 -3.00 -15.52
CA LYS A 112 6.63 -3.92 -16.67
C LYS A 112 5.45 -4.87 -16.53
N VAL A 113 5.24 -5.39 -15.32
CA VAL A 113 4.18 -6.37 -15.00
C VAL A 113 3.12 -5.82 -14.05
N ALA A 114 3.44 -4.73 -13.37
CA ALA A 114 2.58 -3.94 -12.51
C ALA A 114 2.84 -2.46 -12.81
N VAL A 115 1.93 -1.57 -12.39
CA VAL A 115 2.17 -0.12 -12.46
C VAL A 115 3.49 0.22 -11.75
N ARG A 116 4.24 1.18 -12.28
CA ARG A 116 5.52 1.58 -11.68
C ARG A 116 5.27 2.15 -10.28
N CYS A 117 5.97 1.60 -9.30
CA CYS A 117 6.08 2.13 -7.95
C CYS A 117 7.38 2.91 -7.81
N HIS A 118 7.32 4.07 -7.15
CA HIS A 118 8.47 4.94 -6.90
C HIS A 118 8.96 4.85 -5.44
N GLY A 119 8.36 3.99 -4.63
CA GLY A 119 8.68 3.83 -3.22
C GLY A 119 7.54 4.21 -2.28
N TYR A 120 7.82 4.12 -0.99
CA TYR A 120 6.87 4.49 0.06
C TYR A 120 7.10 5.93 0.56
N MET A 121 6.07 6.53 1.14
CA MET A 121 6.13 7.81 1.85
C MET A 121 5.23 7.75 3.09
N THR A 122 5.48 8.63 4.06
CA THR A 122 4.60 8.84 5.20
C THR A 122 4.10 10.27 5.27
N PHE A 123 2.85 10.43 5.70
CA PHE A 123 2.21 11.73 5.89
C PHE A 123 1.94 11.94 7.39
N PRO A 124 2.32 13.08 7.98
CA PRO A 124 1.94 13.44 9.33
C PRO A 124 0.41 13.34 9.54
N ALA A 125 -0.04 13.03 10.76
CA ALA A 125 -1.46 12.84 11.06
C ALA A 125 -2.30 14.11 10.81
N GLU A 126 -1.67 15.28 10.76
CA GLU A 126 -2.29 16.54 10.38
C GLU A 126 -2.90 16.52 8.96
N TYR A 127 -2.47 15.60 8.09
CA TYR A 127 -3.09 15.43 6.77
C TYR A 127 -4.49 14.81 6.84
N GLU A 128 -4.86 14.13 7.93
CA GLU A 128 -6.20 13.54 8.08
C GLU A 128 -7.29 14.62 7.96
N GLU A 129 -7.11 15.78 8.60
CA GLU A 129 -8.05 16.90 8.53
C GLU A 129 -8.18 17.46 7.10
N GLU A 130 -7.07 17.54 6.36
CA GLU A 130 -7.12 17.98 4.95
C GLU A 130 -7.90 16.97 4.09
N LEU A 131 -7.64 15.68 4.27
CA LEU A 131 -8.25 14.61 3.49
C LEU A 131 -9.74 14.45 3.82
N GLU A 132 -10.13 14.56 5.08
CA GLU A 132 -11.53 14.60 5.52
C GLU A 132 -12.23 15.81 4.90
N ARG A 133 -11.70 17.02 5.08
CA ARG A 133 -12.33 18.25 4.58
C ARG A 133 -12.48 18.28 3.05
N LYS A 134 -11.53 17.71 2.30
CA LYS A 134 -11.54 17.74 0.82
C LYS A 134 -12.30 16.59 0.18
N PHE A 135 -12.25 15.41 0.79
CA PHE A 135 -12.69 14.15 0.16
C PHE A 135 -13.63 13.30 1.02
N ASP A 136 -14.00 13.79 2.21
CA ASP A 136 -14.87 13.07 3.16
C ASP A 136 -14.29 11.72 3.63
N VAL A 137 -12.96 11.64 3.69
CA VAL A 137 -12.22 10.45 4.15
C VAL A 137 -11.74 10.66 5.58
N SER A 138 -12.48 10.09 6.55
CA SER A 138 -12.20 10.20 7.98
C SER A 138 -11.82 8.87 8.64
N ASP A 139 -12.33 7.74 8.12
CA ASP A 139 -12.02 6.42 8.68
C ASP A 139 -10.70 5.84 8.15
N TRP A 140 -9.65 6.02 8.96
CA TRP A 140 -8.33 5.43 8.70
C TRP A 140 -8.08 4.14 9.50
N GLY A 141 -9.07 3.61 10.25
CA GLY A 141 -8.85 2.49 11.17
C GLY A 141 -7.85 2.80 12.29
N ARG A 142 -7.63 4.08 12.62
CA ARG A 142 -6.62 4.52 13.58
C ARG A 142 -6.91 3.92 14.97
N PRO A 143 -5.91 3.30 15.65
CA PRO A 143 -6.08 2.76 16.99
C PRO A 143 -6.56 3.81 17.99
N GLY A 144 -7.46 3.39 18.90
CA GLY A 144 -8.08 4.29 19.89
C GLY A 144 -7.06 5.07 20.73
N ASP A 145 -5.97 4.42 21.14
CA ASP A 145 -4.90 5.00 21.96
C ASP A 145 -4.09 6.10 21.23
N GLU A 146 -4.17 6.17 19.91
CA GLU A 146 -3.57 7.26 19.14
C GLU A 146 -4.36 8.57 19.31
N TYR A 147 -5.66 8.50 19.62
CA TYR A 147 -6.47 9.71 19.80
C TYR A 147 -6.15 10.46 21.10
N ASP A 148 -5.63 9.77 22.11
CA ASP A 148 -5.14 10.35 23.37
C ASP A 148 -3.84 11.17 23.18
N LYS A 149 -3.15 10.99 22.06
CA LYS A 149 -1.91 11.69 21.72
C LYS A 149 -2.22 13.02 21.03
N VAL A 150 -1.36 14.01 21.27
CA VAL A 150 -1.32 15.24 20.45
C VAL A 150 -1.09 14.85 18.99
N VAL A 151 -1.79 15.48 18.04
CA VAL A 151 -1.78 15.12 16.61
C VAL A 151 -0.35 14.95 16.06
N SER A 152 0.56 15.85 16.41
CA SER A 152 1.96 15.82 15.96
C SER A 152 2.80 14.66 16.51
N GLN A 153 2.28 13.93 17.50
CA GLN A 153 2.88 12.74 18.09
C GLN A 153 2.20 11.44 17.64
N ARG A 154 1.07 11.55 16.93
CA ARG A 154 0.39 10.38 16.37
C ARG A 154 1.26 9.72 15.31
N GLN A 155 1.05 8.43 15.13
CA GLN A 155 1.64 7.69 14.03
C GLN A 155 1.24 8.35 12.70
N PRO A 156 2.18 8.47 11.75
CA PRO A 156 1.88 9.03 10.45
C PRO A 156 1.06 8.04 9.61
N LEU A 157 0.31 8.56 8.64
CA LEU A 157 -0.30 7.76 7.58
C LEU A 157 0.80 7.17 6.69
N ARG A 158 0.56 5.98 6.14
CA ARG A 158 1.52 5.22 5.34
C ARG A 158 1.03 5.14 3.91
N ALA A 159 1.92 5.40 2.95
CA ALA A 159 1.53 5.49 1.56
C ALA A 159 2.55 4.89 0.59
N ILE A 160 2.06 4.49 -0.57
CA ILE A 160 2.87 4.07 -1.71
C ILE A 160 2.60 4.99 -2.89
N ILE A 161 3.68 5.41 -3.57
CA ILE A 161 3.65 6.37 -4.68
C ILE A 161 3.82 5.61 -5.99
N LYS A 162 2.85 5.77 -6.90
CA LYS A 162 2.81 5.05 -8.18
C LYS A 162 2.56 5.98 -9.36
N ASP A 163 2.92 5.53 -10.55
CA ASP A 163 2.48 6.20 -11.78
C ASP A 163 0.94 6.29 -11.79
N LEU A 164 0.42 7.47 -12.15
CA LEU A 164 -1.00 7.64 -12.39
C LEU A 164 -1.36 7.03 -13.75
N VAL A 165 -2.18 5.98 -13.74
CA VAL A 165 -2.75 5.38 -14.95
C VAL A 165 -4.16 5.94 -15.15
N ARG A 166 -4.39 6.63 -16.28
CA ARG A 166 -5.70 7.28 -16.58
C ARG A 166 -6.60 6.45 -17.50
N GLU A 167 -6.03 5.46 -18.20
CA GLU A 167 -6.73 4.71 -19.23
C GLU A 167 -7.32 3.43 -18.66
N ASP A 168 -8.64 3.35 -18.69
CA ASP A 168 -9.33 2.07 -18.58
C ASP A 168 -9.33 1.41 -19.97
N ILE A 169 -8.58 0.32 -20.11
CA ILE A 169 -8.53 -0.44 -21.35
C ILE A 169 -9.50 -1.61 -21.18
N PRO A 170 -10.47 -1.79 -22.10
CA PRO A 170 -11.40 -2.90 -22.02
C PRO A 170 -10.68 -4.25 -21.88
N LEU A 171 -11.20 -5.12 -21.03
CA LEU A 171 -10.68 -6.47 -20.83
C LEU A 171 -10.94 -7.33 -22.07
N THR A 172 -10.04 -7.26 -23.04
CA THR A 172 -10.03 -8.13 -24.23
C THR A 172 -9.25 -9.41 -23.97
N GLY A 173 -9.43 -10.44 -24.81
CA GLY A 173 -8.63 -11.67 -24.73
C GLY A 173 -7.12 -11.42 -24.77
N LYS A 174 -6.65 -10.45 -25.57
CA LYS A 174 -5.23 -10.08 -25.64
C LYS A 174 -4.72 -9.47 -24.32
N VAL A 175 -5.55 -8.66 -23.66
CA VAL A 175 -5.24 -8.08 -22.35
C VAL A 175 -5.22 -9.18 -21.28
N ALA A 176 -6.20 -10.09 -21.30
CA ALA A 176 -6.23 -11.24 -20.39
C ALA A 176 -4.99 -12.14 -20.55
N ASP A 177 -4.58 -12.44 -21.77
CA ASP A 177 -3.36 -13.21 -22.05
C ASP A 177 -2.10 -12.51 -21.53
N LYS A 178 -2.05 -11.17 -21.63
CA LYS A 178 -0.95 -10.37 -21.06
C LYS A 178 -0.94 -10.47 -19.55
N ILE A 179 -2.09 -10.27 -18.90
CA ILE A 179 -2.24 -10.38 -17.44
C ILE A 179 -1.75 -11.75 -16.97
N LEU A 180 -2.17 -12.84 -17.63
CA LEU A 180 -1.73 -14.19 -17.28
C LEU A 180 -0.21 -14.38 -17.46
N ARG A 181 0.39 -13.84 -18.53
CA ARG A 181 1.85 -13.88 -18.72
C ARG A 181 2.59 -13.11 -17.62
N ASP A 182 2.07 -11.95 -17.24
CA ASP A 182 2.67 -11.11 -16.22
C ASP A 182 2.54 -11.71 -14.82
N MET A 183 1.40 -12.33 -14.50
CA MET A 183 1.23 -13.16 -13.29
C MET A 183 2.21 -14.34 -13.24
N LYS A 184 2.48 -15.00 -14.37
CA LYS A 184 3.50 -16.07 -14.42
C LYS A 184 4.90 -15.55 -14.13
N LYS A 185 5.24 -14.33 -14.60
CA LYS A 185 6.52 -13.67 -14.27
C LYS A 185 6.60 -13.34 -12.78
N MET A 186 5.53 -12.78 -12.21
CA MET A 186 5.43 -12.49 -10.78
C MET A 186 5.61 -13.75 -9.93
N ARG A 187 4.91 -14.84 -10.28
CA ARG A 187 5.09 -16.14 -9.61
C ARG A 187 6.53 -16.63 -9.71
N LYS A 188 7.19 -16.48 -10.87
CA LYS A 188 8.57 -16.92 -11.07
C LYS A 188 9.58 -16.17 -10.18
N CYS A 189 9.28 -14.94 -9.78
CA CYS A 189 10.09 -14.20 -8.80
C CYS A 189 9.56 -14.29 -7.36
N GLY A 190 8.62 -15.21 -7.07
CA GLY A 190 8.14 -15.47 -5.71
C GLY A 190 7.03 -14.54 -5.22
N ILE A 191 6.31 -13.86 -6.13
CA ILE A 191 5.13 -13.05 -5.81
C ILE A 191 3.86 -13.81 -6.17
N TYR A 192 2.96 -13.96 -5.20
CA TYR A 192 1.65 -14.57 -5.34
C TYR A 192 0.58 -13.49 -5.09
N VAL A 193 -0.10 -13.06 -6.16
CA VAL A 193 -0.98 -11.87 -6.14
C VAL A 193 -2.16 -11.99 -5.17
N GLY A 194 -2.66 -13.20 -4.93
CA GLY A 194 -3.82 -13.45 -4.06
C GLY A 194 -5.14 -13.13 -4.76
N GLU A 195 -5.39 -11.86 -5.06
CA GLU A 195 -6.65 -11.38 -5.64
C GLU A 195 -6.55 -10.94 -7.09
N VAL A 196 -7.33 -11.57 -7.95
CA VAL A 196 -7.37 -11.29 -9.40
C VAL A 196 -8.76 -10.80 -9.79
N TYR A 197 -9.07 -9.56 -9.40
CA TYR A 197 -10.30 -8.89 -9.78
C TYR A 197 -10.04 -7.83 -10.86
N PRO A 198 -10.98 -7.55 -11.77
CA PRO A 198 -10.82 -6.49 -12.77
C PRO A 198 -10.43 -5.13 -12.17
N ARG A 199 -10.97 -4.77 -11.00
CA ARG A 199 -10.63 -3.53 -10.28
C ARG A 199 -9.16 -3.40 -9.89
N ASN A 200 -8.44 -4.52 -9.76
CA ASN A 200 -7.01 -4.53 -9.41
C ASN A 200 -6.11 -4.29 -10.63
N TYR A 201 -6.67 -4.10 -11.82
CA TYR A 201 -5.92 -3.86 -13.06
C TYR A 201 -6.35 -2.55 -13.72
N MET A 202 -5.38 -1.75 -14.15
CA MET A 202 -5.60 -0.61 -15.04
C MET A 202 -4.66 -0.68 -16.23
N ALA A 203 -5.16 -0.42 -17.43
CA ALA A 203 -4.42 -0.57 -18.68
C ALA A 203 -3.68 -1.93 -18.83
N GLY A 204 -4.25 -3.02 -18.28
CA GLY A 204 -3.64 -4.35 -18.29
C GLY A 204 -2.38 -4.49 -17.42
N LEU A 205 -2.20 -3.60 -16.45
CA LEU A 205 -1.17 -3.65 -15.41
C LEU A 205 -1.82 -3.84 -14.04
N LEU A 206 -1.22 -4.66 -13.20
CA LEU A 206 -1.66 -4.81 -11.81
C LEU A 206 -1.39 -3.50 -11.04
N VAL A 207 -2.41 -2.97 -10.36
CA VAL A 207 -2.34 -1.73 -9.58
C VAL A 207 -2.51 -1.94 -8.08
N ASP A 208 -2.97 -3.12 -7.64
CA ASP A 208 -3.14 -3.45 -6.24
C ASP A 208 -2.43 -4.76 -5.87
N MET A 209 -1.54 -4.70 -4.88
CA MET A 209 -0.84 -5.86 -4.31
C MET A 209 -0.95 -5.92 -2.78
N SER A 210 -1.96 -5.28 -2.21
CA SER A 210 -2.16 -5.20 -0.74
C SER A 210 -2.36 -6.58 -0.07
N VAL A 211 -2.84 -7.57 -0.81
CA VAL A 211 -3.05 -8.94 -0.32
C VAL A 211 -1.99 -9.93 -0.85
N ALA A 212 -1.03 -9.45 -1.64
CA ALA A 212 -0.02 -10.31 -2.25
C ALA A 212 0.90 -10.93 -1.19
N LYS A 213 1.26 -12.19 -1.38
CA LYS A 213 2.27 -12.89 -0.58
C LYS A 213 3.57 -12.98 -1.37
N THR A 214 4.67 -12.62 -0.73
CA THR A 214 6.00 -12.58 -1.35
C THR A 214 6.96 -13.45 -0.56
N GLU A 215 7.69 -14.31 -1.25
CA GLU A 215 8.73 -15.13 -0.64
C GLU A 215 9.82 -14.25 0.01
N PRO A 216 10.36 -14.66 1.18
CA PRO A 216 11.45 -13.95 1.84
C PRO A 216 12.75 -13.84 1.03
#